data_AF-A0A6H1L5Z3-F1
#
_entry.id   AF-A0A6H1L5Z3-F1
#
_cell.length_a   1.000
_cell.length_b   1.000
_cell.length_c   1.000
_cell.angle_alpha   90.00
_cell.angle_beta   90.00
_cell.angle_gamma   90.00
#
_symmetry.space_group_name_H-M   'P 1'
#
loop_
_entity.id
_entity.type
_entity.pdbx_description
1 polymer ?
#
loop_
_entity_poly.entity_id
_entity_poly.type
_entity_poly.pdbx_seq_one_letter_code
_entity_poly.pdbx_strand_id
1 'polypeptide(L)'
;MLTEEDARRLVLAKIDDERGCVEYDLQILRVEALSFGWIFYWGAAWDGQSGQRPRLGGNGPFLVDRENERLIRTATSVPVARQIADYERRLRREAHARNLAAKQAVQQRGTATPATATARWRPSESSERPE
;
A
#
# COMPACT_ATOMS: atom_id res chain seq x y z
N MET A 1 -2.32 -5.93 -5.57
CA MET A 1 -0.96 -6.31 -5.12
C MET A 1 -0.03 -6.11 -6.30
N LEU A 2 0.91 -5.18 -6.17
CA LEU A 2 1.85 -4.83 -7.22
C LEU A 2 2.84 -5.96 -7.49
N THR A 3 3.21 -6.13 -8.75
CA THR A 3 4.40 -6.89 -9.16
C THR A 3 5.66 -6.04 -9.02
N GLU A 4 6.85 -6.66 -9.06
CA GLU A 4 8.11 -5.90 -9.06
C GLU A 4 8.21 -5.02 -10.31
N GLU A 5 7.75 -5.51 -11.46
CA GLU A 5 7.74 -4.78 -12.72
C GLU A 5 6.83 -3.55 -12.65
N ASP A 6 5.67 -3.65 -12.00
CA ASP A 6 4.80 -2.50 -11.77
C ASP A 6 5.47 -1.49 -10.82
N ALA A 7 6.09 -1.98 -9.74
CA ALA A 7 6.84 -1.13 -8.82
C ALA A 7 8.01 -0.41 -9.50
N ARG A 8 8.74 -1.10 -10.39
CA ARG A 8 9.79 -0.51 -11.23
C ARG A 8 9.24 0.59 -12.12
N ARG A 9 8.11 0.35 -12.79
CA ARG A 9 7.46 1.37 -13.63
C ARG A 9 7.06 2.60 -12.84
N LEU A 10 6.49 2.44 -11.65
CA LEU A 10 6.15 3.55 -10.76
C LEU A 10 7.38 4.36 -10.34
N VAL A 11 8.48 3.68 -9.98
CA VAL A 11 9.72 4.35 -9.57
C VAL A 11 10.39 5.07 -10.74
N LEU A 12 10.42 4.46 -11.94
CA LEU A 12 10.98 5.11 -13.12
C LEU A 12 10.21 6.38 -13.49
N ALA A 13 8.87 6.34 -13.46
CA ALA A 13 8.06 7.55 -13.68
C ALA A 13 8.40 8.65 -12.66
N LYS A 14 8.64 8.28 -11.39
CA LYS A 14 9.04 9.24 -10.36
C LYS A 14 10.44 9.80 -10.56
N ILE A 15 11.38 9.00 -11.04
CA ILE A 15 12.74 9.42 -11.40
C ILE A 15 12.69 10.39 -12.58
N ASP A 16 11.88 10.09 -13.61
CA ASP A 16 11.70 10.95 -14.78
C ASP A 16 11.10 12.30 -14.40
N ASP A 17 10.15 12.36 -13.45
CA ASP A 17 9.65 13.62 -12.89
C ASP A 17 10.78 14.47 -12.27
N GLU A 18 11.75 13.84 -11.59
CA GLU A 18 12.89 14.53 -10.97
C GLU A 18 13.94 14.98 -12.01
N ARG A 19 14.01 14.30 -13.17
CA ARG A 19 14.94 14.62 -14.26
C ARG A 19 14.74 16.01 -14.86
N GLY A 20 13.54 16.58 -14.77
CA GLY A 20 13.27 17.96 -15.19
C GLY A 20 14.12 19.02 -14.49
N CYS A 21 14.82 18.66 -13.40
CA CYS A 21 15.68 19.55 -12.62
C CYS A 21 17.19 19.23 -12.72
N VAL A 22 17.60 18.21 -13.50
CA VAL A 22 18.99 17.73 -13.51
C VAL A 22 19.44 17.31 -14.91
N GLU A 23 20.68 17.66 -15.28
CA GLU A 23 21.26 17.41 -16.63
C GLU A 23 21.70 15.95 -16.85
N TYR A 24 21.58 15.09 -15.82
CA TYR A 24 22.08 13.72 -15.87
C TYR A 24 20.99 12.71 -16.24
N ASP A 25 21.40 11.65 -16.92
CA ASP A 25 20.56 10.46 -17.10
C ASP A 25 20.39 9.77 -15.75
N LEU A 26 19.15 9.65 -15.27
CA LEU A 26 18.85 9.03 -13.99
C LEU A 26 18.36 7.60 -14.20
N GLN A 27 18.82 6.66 -13.37
CA GLN A 27 18.45 5.25 -13.50
C GLN A 27 18.37 4.55 -12.14
N ILE A 28 17.65 3.43 -12.11
CA ILE A 28 17.67 2.50 -10.98
C ILE A 28 19.01 1.76 -10.98
N LEU A 29 19.72 1.83 -9.85
CA LEU A 29 21.04 1.23 -9.67
C LEU A 29 20.96 -0.14 -8.99
N ARG A 30 20.03 -0.29 -8.05
CA ARG A 30 19.88 -1.51 -7.26
C ARG A 30 18.45 -1.61 -6.73
N VAL A 31 17.98 -2.85 -6.63
CA VAL A 31 16.70 -3.17 -6.02
C VAL A 31 16.95 -4.19 -4.92
N GLU A 32 16.34 -3.99 -3.76
CA GLU A 32 16.28 -5.01 -2.72
C GLU A 32 14.82 -5.37 -2.43
N ALA A 33 14.54 -6.67 -2.34
CA ALA A 33 13.25 -7.18 -1.94
C ALA A 33 13.11 -7.14 -0.41
N LEU A 34 11.92 -6.76 0.05
CA LEU A 34 11.51 -6.74 1.46
C LEU A 34 10.27 -7.62 1.63
N SER A 35 9.96 -8.02 2.86
CA SER A 35 8.80 -8.87 3.15
C SER A 35 7.45 -8.26 2.71
N PHE A 36 7.38 -6.93 2.62
CA PHE A 36 6.19 -6.15 2.29
C PHE A 36 6.30 -5.36 0.97
N GLY A 37 7.38 -5.53 0.21
CA GLY A 37 7.58 -4.78 -1.04
C GLY A 37 9.05 -4.68 -1.45
N TRP A 38 9.48 -3.52 -1.92
CA TRP A 38 10.82 -3.32 -2.48
C TRP A 38 11.41 -1.97 -2.11
N ILE A 39 12.74 -1.89 -2.13
CA ILE A 39 13.46 -0.63 -2.06
C ILE A 39 14.34 -0.45 -3.30
N PHE A 40 14.25 0.73 -3.92
CA PHE A 40 14.90 1.09 -5.17
C PHE A 40 15.92 2.19 -4.91
N TYR A 41 17.19 1.85 -5.11
CA TYR A 41 18.29 2.80 -5.11
C TYR A 41 18.47 3.34 -6.52
N TRP A 42 18.59 4.65 -6.64
CA TRP A 42 18.67 5.33 -7.92
C TRP A 42 19.74 6.41 -7.90
N GLY A 43 20.17 6.83 -9.08
CA GLY A 43 21.12 7.92 -9.22
C GLY A 43 21.50 8.15 -10.68
N ALA A 44 22.47 9.03 -10.89
CA ALA A 44 23.01 9.31 -12.21
C ALA A 44 23.64 8.04 -12.81
N ALA A 45 23.36 7.83 -14.10
CA ALA A 45 24.10 6.92 -14.95
C ALA A 45 25.56 7.34 -14.98
N TRP A 46 26.42 6.39 -15.30
CA TRP A 46 27.85 6.66 -15.39
C TRP A 46 28.14 7.43 -16.69
N ASP A 47 28.65 8.65 -16.57
CA ASP A 47 29.23 9.39 -17.69
C ASP A 47 30.68 8.93 -17.86
N GLY A 48 30.96 8.04 -18.81
CA GLY A 48 32.29 7.45 -19.01
C GLY A 48 33.45 8.44 -19.21
N GLN A 49 33.20 9.75 -19.26
CA GLN A 49 34.21 10.82 -19.35
C GLN A 49 34.94 11.09 -18.03
N SER A 50 34.24 11.11 -16.90
CA SER A 50 34.81 11.52 -15.61
C SER A 50 35.37 10.36 -14.80
N GLY A 51 35.00 9.12 -15.18
CA GLY A 51 35.28 7.92 -14.40
C GLY A 51 34.54 7.86 -13.06
N GLN A 52 33.65 8.82 -12.75
CA GLN A 52 32.90 8.88 -11.50
C GLN A 52 31.43 9.20 -11.73
N ARG A 53 30.53 8.56 -10.98
CA ARG A 53 29.12 8.96 -11.02
C ARG A 53 28.93 10.32 -10.35
N PRO A 54 28.21 11.26 -10.98
CA PRO A 54 27.80 12.51 -10.35
C PRO A 54 27.10 12.26 -9.01
N ARG A 55 27.50 13.02 -7.98
CA ARG A 55 26.84 12.96 -6.67
C ARG A 55 25.57 13.80 -6.71
N LEU A 56 24.42 13.14 -6.69
CA LEU A 56 23.13 13.80 -6.58
C LEU A 56 22.80 14.07 -5.12
N GLY A 57 22.54 15.33 -4.77
CA GLY A 57 21.99 15.66 -3.46
C GLY A 57 20.54 15.18 -3.32
N GLY A 58 20.18 14.58 -2.19
CA GLY A 58 18.78 14.23 -1.90
C GLY A 58 18.24 12.99 -2.63
N ASN A 59 19.09 12.14 -3.18
CA ASN A 59 18.72 10.91 -3.89
C ASN A 59 18.37 9.73 -2.96
N GLY A 60 17.57 10.00 -1.91
CA GLY A 60 17.11 8.94 -1.02
C GLY A 60 16.37 7.86 -1.81
N PRO A 61 16.59 6.56 -1.51
CA PRO A 61 15.92 5.48 -2.23
C PRO A 61 14.39 5.58 -2.13
N PHE A 62 13.71 4.93 -3.06
CA PHE A 62 12.26 4.80 -3.03
C PHE A 62 11.86 3.48 -2.37
N LEU A 63 10.97 3.55 -1.38
CA LEU A 63 10.34 2.39 -0.77
C LEU A 63 8.96 2.18 -1.41
N VAL A 64 8.70 0.99 -1.94
CA VAL A 64 7.40 0.63 -2.54
C VAL A 64 6.75 -0.45 -1.70
N ASP A 65 5.53 -0.20 -1.25
CA ASP A 65 4.67 -1.15 -0.57
C ASP A 65 3.80 -1.89 -1.57
N ARG A 66 3.95 -3.21 -1.65
CA ARG A 66 3.27 -4.04 -2.65
C ARG A 66 1.76 -4.21 -2.39
N GLU A 67 1.36 -4.11 -1.11
CA GLU A 67 -0.02 -4.38 -0.68
C GLU A 67 -0.86 -3.11 -0.75
N ASN A 68 -0.28 -1.98 -0.34
CA ASN A 68 -0.98 -0.70 -0.28
C ASN A 68 -0.72 0.20 -1.49
N GLU A 69 0.13 -0.23 -2.42
CA GLU A 69 0.51 0.49 -3.63
C GLU A 69 1.09 1.88 -3.34
N ARG A 70 1.78 2.00 -2.21
CA ARG A 70 2.39 3.26 -1.74
C ARG A 70 3.83 3.34 -2.20
N LEU A 71 4.16 4.45 -2.87
CA LEU A 71 5.52 4.88 -3.16
C LEU A 71 5.94 5.93 -2.13
N ILE A 72 7.00 5.66 -1.38
CA ILE A 72 7.55 6.56 -0.36
C ILE A 72 8.98 6.95 -0.74
N ARG A 73 9.25 8.26 -0.84
CA ARG A 73 10.62 8.77 -0.91
C ARG A 73 11.25 8.73 0.47
N THR A 74 12.38 8.06 0.61
CA THR A 74 13.12 8.03 1.87
C THR A 74 14.00 9.27 2.02
N ALA A 75 14.28 9.67 3.26
CA ALA A 75 15.18 10.77 3.55
C ALA A 75 16.64 10.32 3.42
N THR A 76 17.52 11.17 2.90
CA THR A 76 18.97 10.91 2.87
C THR A 76 19.64 11.12 4.23
N SER A 77 19.00 11.85 5.14
CA SER A 77 19.52 12.18 6.48
C SER A 77 19.37 11.06 7.50
N VAL A 78 18.64 9.99 7.18
CA VAL A 78 18.34 8.88 8.09
C VAL A 78 18.80 7.56 7.46
N PRO A 79 19.45 6.66 8.20
CA PRO A 79 19.83 5.35 7.68
C PRO A 79 18.62 4.60 7.11
N VAL A 80 18.78 4.05 5.90
CA VAL A 80 17.72 3.34 5.17
C VAL A 80 17.13 2.19 5.99
N ALA A 81 17.97 1.39 6.66
CA ALA A 81 17.53 0.30 7.52
C ALA A 81 16.58 0.77 8.65
N ARG A 82 16.82 1.96 9.21
CA ARG A 82 15.94 2.54 10.23
C ARG A 82 14.59 2.94 9.65
N GLN A 83 14.59 3.55 8.46
CA GLN A 83 13.36 3.94 7.78
C GLN A 83 12.51 2.71 7.40
N ILE A 84 13.13 1.63 6.94
CA ILE A 84 12.46 0.34 6.67
C ILE A 84 11.83 -0.19 7.97
N ALA A 85 12.60 -0.25 9.07
CA ALA A 85 12.10 -0.75 10.35
C ALA A 85 10.97 0.10 10.94
N ASP A 86 11.01 1.41 10.75
CA ASP A 86 9.94 2.34 11.14
C ASP A 86 8.67 2.10 10.30
N TYR A 87 8.83 1.90 8.99
CA TYR A 87 7.72 1.56 8.08
C TYR A 87 7.06 0.22 8.46
N GLU A 88 7.86 -0.83 8.70
CA GLU A 88 7.34 -2.12 9.15
C GLU A 88 6.57 -2.03 10.46
N ARG A 89 7.08 -1.25 11.42
CA ARG A 89 6.38 -1.02 12.70
C ARG A 89 5.02 -0.38 12.47
N ARG A 90 4.93 0.57 11.53
CA ARG A 90 3.64 1.17 11.15
C ARG A 90 2.70 0.14 10.53
N LEU A 91 3.18 -0.69 9.59
CA LEU A 91 2.39 -1.76 8.99
C LEU A 91 1.81 -2.73 10.02
N ARG A 92 2.62 -3.16 11.01
CA ARG A 92 2.16 -4.05 12.09
C ARG A 92 1.05 -3.41 12.92
N ARG A 93 1.15 -2.12 13.22
CA ARG A 93 0.11 -1.37 13.95
C ARG A 93 -1.18 -1.28 13.15
N GLU A 94 -1.08 -0.98 11.86
CA GLU A 94 -2.24 -0.92 10.97
C GLU A 94 -2.94 -2.28 10.86
N ALA A 95 -2.17 -3.36 10.70
CA ALA A 95 -2.71 -4.73 10.67
C ALA A 95 -3.39 -5.09 12.00
N HIS A 96 -2.79 -4.73 13.14
CA HIS A 96 -3.40 -4.95 14.45
C HIS A 96 -4.73 -4.20 14.60
N ALA A 97 -4.78 -2.92 14.20
CA ALA A 97 -6.01 -2.13 14.24
C ALA A 97 -7.12 -2.73 13.36
N ARG A 98 -6.79 -3.17 12.14
CA ARG A 98 -7.75 -3.86 11.24
C ARG A 98 -8.29 -5.14 11.88
N ASN A 99 -7.42 -5.93 12.51
CA ASN A 99 -7.82 -7.17 13.20
C ASN A 99 -8.75 -6.90 14.40
N LEU A 100 -8.49 -5.85 15.18
CA LEU A 100 -9.38 -5.46 16.28
C LEU A 100 -10.75 -5.02 15.77
N ALA A 101 -10.79 -4.18 14.71
CA ALA A 101 -12.02 -3.74 14.10
C ALA A 101 -12.84 -4.92 13.54
N ALA A 102 -12.19 -5.88 12.87
CA ALA A 102 -12.84 -7.08 12.36
C ALA A 102 -13.46 -7.93 13.48
N LYS A 103 -12.75 -8.10 14.61
CA LYS A 103 -13.28 -8.82 15.78
C LYS A 103 -14.53 -8.14 16.36
N GLN A 104 -14.50 -6.81 16.48
CA GLN A 104 -15.64 -6.04 16.96
C GLN A 104 -16.85 -6.16 16.02
N ALA A 105 -16.63 -6.09 14.70
CA ALA A 105 -17.71 -6.23 13.72
C ALA A 105 -18.39 -7.61 13.77
N VAL A 106 -17.62 -8.69 13.98
CA VAL A 106 -18.17 -10.04 14.17
C VAL A 106 -19.01 -10.11 15.44
N GLN A 107 -18.53 -9.52 16.53
CA GLN A 107 -19.26 -9.53 17.81
C GLN A 107 -20.58 -8.76 17.71
N GLN A 108 -20.60 -7.61 17.02
CA GLN A 108 -21.82 -6.82 16.80
C GLN A 108 -22.83 -7.54 15.88
N ARG A 109 -22.37 -8.26 14.85
CA ARG A 109 -23.25 -9.10 14.00
C ARG A 109 -23.81 -10.30 14.75
N GLY A 110 -23.05 -10.90 15.65
CA GLY A 110 -23.51 -12.01 16.51
C GLY A 110 -24.55 -11.57 17.55
N THR A 111 -24.52 -10.30 17.98
CA THR A 111 -25.50 -9.73 18.92
C THR A 111 -26.78 -9.21 18.25
N ALA A 112 -26.83 -9.13 16.92
CA ALA A 112 -28.04 -8.78 16.19
C ALA A 112 -28.93 -10.04 16.04
N THR A 113 -29.67 -10.40 17.08
CA THR A 113 -30.80 -11.33 16.96
C THR A 113 -31.77 -10.78 15.91
N PRO A 114 -32.18 -11.54 14.88
CA PRO A 114 -33.27 -11.09 14.03
C PRO A 114 -34.51 -11.02 14.90
N ALA A 115 -35.01 -9.81 15.14
CA ALA A 115 -36.32 -9.62 15.74
C ALA A 115 -37.31 -10.31 14.81
N THR A 116 -37.75 -11.50 15.23
CA THR A 116 -38.84 -12.27 14.64
C THR A 116 -40.02 -11.35 14.42
N ALA A 117 -40.19 -10.89 13.19
CA ALA A 117 -41.44 -10.30 12.76
C ALA A 117 -42.48 -11.42 12.84
N THR A 118 -43.27 -11.41 13.91
CA THR A 118 -44.47 -12.21 14.06
C THR A 118 -45.44 -11.81 12.96
N ALA A 119 -45.30 -12.47 11.80
CA ALA A 119 -46.31 -12.50 10.77
C ALA A 119 -47.54 -13.17 11.37
N ARG A 120 -48.45 -12.32 11.83
CA ARG A 120 -49.74 -12.61 12.43
C ARG A 120 -50.53 -13.52 11.50
N TRP A 121 -50.57 -14.81 11.83
CA TRP A 121 -51.51 -15.77 11.24
C TRP A 121 -52.93 -15.25 11.42
N ARG A 122 -53.65 -15.05 10.31
CA ARG A 122 -55.09 -14.83 10.28
C ARG A 122 -55.71 -16.14 9.79
N PRO A 123 -56.50 -16.87 10.59
CA PRO A 123 -57.27 -17.99 10.08
C PRO A 123 -58.46 -17.50 9.25
N SER A 124 -58.81 -18.34 8.28
CA SER A 124 -59.85 -18.25 7.28
C SER A 124 -61.25 -17.90 7.80
N GLU A 125 -62.03 -17.19 7.00
CA GLU A 125 -63.46 -17.44 6.86
C GLU A 125 -63.82 -17.50 5.39
N SER A 126 -63.99 -18.74 4.91
CA SER A 126 -64.84 -19.07 3.79
C SER A 126 -66.28 -18.79 4.23
N SER A 127 -67.05 -18.04 3.45
CA SER A 127 -68.51 -18.16 3.55
C SER A 127 -69.15 -17.87 2.19
N GLU A 128 -70.04 -18.80 1.87
CA GLU A 128 -70.71 -19.08 0.62
C GLU A 128 -71.69 -17.96 0.20
N ARG A 129 -71.95 -17.90 -1.11
CA ARG A 129 -73.18 -17.31 -1.69
C ARG A 129 -74.37 -18.22 -1.35
N PRO A 130 -75.58 -17.69 -1.12
CA PRO A 130 -76.56 -17.48 -2.22
C PRO A 130 -77.26 -16.09 -2.06
N GLU A 131 -78.02 -15.52 -3.00
CA GLU A 131 -79.05 -16.03 -3.93
C GLU A 131 -78.97 -15.36 -5.31
#